data_AF-A0A3D5UTQ7-F1
#
_entry.id   AF-A0A3D5UTQ7-F1
#
_cell.length_a   1.000
_cell.length_b   1.000
_cell.length_c   1.000
_cell.angle_alpha   90.00
_cell.angle_beta   90.00
_cell.angle_gamma   90.00
#
_symmetry.space_group_name_H-M   'P 1'
#
loop_
_entity.id
_entity.type
_entity.pdbx_description
1 polymer ?
#
loop_
_entity_poly.entity_id
_entity_poly.type
_entity_poly.pdbx_seq_one_letter_code
_entity_poly.pdbx_strand_id
1 'polypeptide(L)'
;MKRLPAWYGTGGTKQAGPMRFLLYVNLIAIVLLAGALARLYEGEPLPWLEQGERGAIAEAPVAPVAPVASVPAEPDLPETEAVADPVERSAEPSAPLTIEQMMALQLPFPSPARLPAAPEAPVEPEPPREIVILTEGAYPPFNYRDSSGALSGFDVELARALCEKIELHCTFAARSWDRLVPALREGEGDAVIAS
;
A
#
# COMPACT_ATOMS: atom_id res chain seq x y z
N MET A 1 -44.49 -23.35 -74.09
CA MET A 1 -43.06 -23.29 -73.74
C MET A 1 -42.93 -22.94 -72.25
N LYS A 2 -42.31 -23.83 -71.48
CA LYS A 2 -42.03 -23.69 -70.04
C LYS A 2 -40.96 -22.61 -69.83
N ARG A 3 -41.15 -21.70 -68.86
CA ARG A 3 -40.04 -21.01 -68.19
C ARG A 3 -40.23 -21.22 -66.67
N LEU A 4 -39.20 -21.79 -66.06
CA LEU A 4 -39.13 -22.27 -64.68
C LEU A 4 -39.08 -21.10 -63.67
N PRO A 5 -39.40 -21.33 -62.38
CA PRO A 5 -39.32 -20.31 -61.34
C PRO A 5 -37.87 -20.07 -60.92
N ALA A 6 -37.49 -18.79 -60.85
CA ALA A 6 -36.18 -18.34 -60.38
C ALA A 6 -36.07 -18.49 -58.85
N TRP A 7 -35.61 -19.68 -58.42
CA TRP A 7 -34.96 -19.86 -57.13
C TRP A 7 -33.47 -19.54 -57.30
N TYR A 8 -33.04 -18.35 -56.85
CA TYR A 8 -31.75 -18.02 -56.18
C TYR A 8 -31.50 -16.50 -56.25
N GLY A 9 -31.70 -15.79 -55.13
CA GLY A 9 -30.64 -15.05 -54.43
C GLY A 9 -30.89 -13.53 -54.51
N THR A 10 -31.04 -12.79 -53.41
CA THR A 10 -29.92 -12.41 -52.53
C THR A 10 -30.44 -11.78 -51.24
N GLY A 11 -29.84 -12.15 -50.11
CA GLY A 11 -29.54 -11.20 -49.02
C GLY A 11 -30.66 -10.75 -48.09
N GLY A 12 -31.55 -11.64 -47.65
CA GLY A 12 -32.37 -11.35 -46.47
C GLY A 12 -31.50 -11.33 -45.21
N THR A 13 -31.09 -10.15 -44.74
CA THR A 13 -30.61 -9.97 -43.37
C THR A 13 -31.76 -10.31 -42.44
N LYS A 14 -31.88 -11.57 -42.05
CA LYS A 14 -32.77 -11.95 -40.95
C LYS A 14 -32.24 -11.24 -39.73
N GLN A 15 -32.92 -10.17 -39.30
CA GLN A 15 -32.76 -9.60 -37.97
C GLN A 15 -32.81 -10.78 -36.99
N ALA A 16 -31.65 -11.14 -36.46
CA ALA A 16 -31.59 -12.09 -35.36
C ALA A 16 -32.36 -11.40 -34.23
N GLY A 17 -33.52 -11.95 -33.87
CA GLY A 17 -34.41 -11.33 -32.87
C GLY A 17 -33.65 -11.01 -31.57
N PRO A 18 -34.17 -10.10 -30.74
CA PRO A 18 -33.49 -9.58 -29.55
C PRO A 18 -32.95 -10.69 -28.61
N MET A 19 -33.60 -11.85 -28.62
CA MET A 19 -33.19 -13.04 -27.86
C MET A 19 -31.86 -13.67 -28.34
N ARG A 20 -31.57 -13.65 -29.65
CA ARG A 20 -30.29 -14.14 -30.20
C ARG A 20 -29.14 -13.18 -29.93
N PHE A 21 -29.43 -11.87 -29.91
CA PHE A 21 -28.44 -10.86 -29.53
C PHE A 21 -28.05 -11.00 -28.05
N LEU A 22 -29.02 -11.18 -27.16
CA LEU A 22 -28.76 -11.43 -25.74
C LEU A 22 -27.98 -12.72 -25.50
N LEU A 23 -28.30 -13.79 -26.23
CA LEU A 23 -27.52 -15.03 -26.18
C LEU A 23 -26.07 -14.81 -26.64
N TYR A 24 -25.86 -14.00 -27.66
CA TYR A 24 -24.51 -13.68 -28.16
C TYR A 24 -23.71 -12.86 -27.15
N VAL A 25 -24.32 -11.81 -26.58
CA VAL A 25 -23.68 -10.97 -25.56
C VAL A 25 -23.36 -11.77 -24.30
N ASN A 26 -24.28 -12.62 -23.85
CA ASN A 26 -24.07 -13.47 -22.68
C ASN A 26 -22.98 -14.52 -22.95
N LEU A 27 -22.96 -15.13 -24.14
CA LEU A 27 -21.91 -16.07 -24.54
C LEU A 27 -20.54 -15.40 -24.59
N ILE A 28 -20.43 -14.20 -25.16
CA ILE A 28 -19.17 -13.43 -25.17
C ILE A 28 -18.72 -13.10 -23.75
N ALA A 29 -19.65 -12.65 -22.89
CA ALA A 29 -19.34 -12.36 -21.49
C ALA A 29 -18.80 -13.61 -20.76
N ILE A 30 -19.42 -14.78 -20.95
CA ILE A 30 -18.98 -16.05 -20.36
C ILE A 30 -17.58 -16.43 -20.86
N VAL A 31 -17.29 -16.31 -22.16
CA VAL A 31 -15.97 -16.64 -22.73
C VAL A 31 -14.89 -15.69 -22.20
N LEU A 32 -15.19 -14.40 -22.09
CA LEU A 32 -14.26 -13.42 -21.53
C LEU A 32 -14.01 -13.66 -20.04
N LEU A 33 -15.07 -13.97 -19.27
CA LEU A 33 -14.95 -14.29 -17.86
C LEU A 33 -14.12 -15.56 -17.64
N ALA A 34 -14.40 -16.62 -18.40
CA ALA A 34 -13.67 -17.88 -18.33
C ALA A 34 -12.19 -17.72 -18.71
N GLY A 35 -11.89 -16.92 -19.74
CA GLY A 35 -10.51 -16.61 -20.13
C GLY A 35 -9.76 -15.77 -19.09
N ALA A 36 -10.42 -14.82 -18.44
CA ALA A 36 -9.83 -14.05 -17.33
C ALA A 36 -9.60 -14.93 -16.10
N LEU A 37 -10.55 -15.82 -15.78
CA LEU A 37 -10.45 -16.76 -14.67
C LEU A 37 -9.32 -17.77 -14.89
N ALA A 38 -9.17 -18.29 -16.11
CA ALA A 38 -8.07 -19.18 -16.47
C ALA A 38 -6.71 -18.51 -16.29
N ARG A 39 -6.56 -17.23 -16.70
CA ARG A 39 -5.33 -16.45 -16.47
C ARG A 39 -5.01 -16.21 -15.00
N LEU A 40 -6.04 -16.05 -14.15
CA LEU A 40 -5.85 -15.93 -12.70
C LEU A 40 -5.41 -17.25 -12.06
N TYR A 41 -5.87 -18.39 -12.60
CA TYR A 41 -5.55 -19.72 -12.06
C TYR A 41 -4.22 -20.29 -12.55
N GLU A 42 -3.80 -19.98 -13.78
CA GLU A 42 -2.56 -20.49 -14.37
C GLU A 42 -1.31 -19.71 -13.93
N GLY A 43 -1.47 -18.61 -13.17
CA GLY A 43 -0.34 -17.87 -12.59
C GLY A 43 0.58 -17.24 -13.62
N GLU A 44 0.06 -16.97 -14.83
CA GLU A 44 0.82 -16.33 -15.91
C GLU A 44 1.34 -14.96 -15.43
N PRO A 45 2.66 -14.72 -15.47
CA PRO A 45 3.23 -13.48 -14.98
C PRO A 45 2.70 -12.30 -15.78
N LEU A 46 2.40 -11.22 -15.06
CA LEU A 46 1.82 -10.02 -15.65
C LEU A 46 2.78 -9.44 -16.71
N PRO A 47 2.30 -9.04 -17.90
CA PRO A 47 3.17 -8.63 -19.00
C PRO A 47 4.03 -7.39 -18.70
N TRP A 48 3.69 -6.61 -17.67
CA TRP A 48 4.50 -5.48 -17.19
C TRP A 48 5.57 -5.89 -16.16
N LEU A 49 5.51 -7.10 -15.59
CA LEU A 49 6.48 -7.61 -14.62
C LEU A 49 7.81 -8.01 -15.31
N GLU A 50 7.77 -8.46 -16.56
CA GLU A 50 8.98 -8.76 -17.35
C GLU A 50 9.69 -7.51 -17.94
N GLN A 51 9.05 -6.33 -17.87
CA GLN A 51 9.66 -5.08 -18.33
C GLN A 51 10.54 -4.40 -17.26
N GLY A 52 10.44 -4.81 -16.00
CA GLY A 52 11.22 -4.27 -14.89
C GLY A 52 12.68 -4.72 -14.83
N GLU A 53 13.04 -5.86 -15.46
CA GLU A 53 14.39 -6.45 -15.32
C GLU A 53 15.33 -6.20 -16.52
N ARG A 54 14.83 -5.63 -17.63
CA ARG A 54 15.68 -5.20 -18.77
C ARG A 54 16.00 -3.71 -18.78
N GLY A 55 15.50 -2.98 -17.80
CA GLY A 55 15.93 -1.64 -17.43
C GLY A 55 16.90 -1.67 -16.26
N ALA A 56 17.84 -2.62 -16.25
CA ALA A 56 19.02 -2.50 -15.42
C ALA A 56 19.70 -1.19 -15.82
N ILE A 57 19.52 -0.18 -14.96
CA ILE A 57 20.36 0.99 -14.79
C ILE A 57 21.71 0.78 -15.50
N ALA A 58 21.90 1.40 -16.65
CA ALA A 58 23.25 1.64 -17.11
C ALA A 58 23.93 2.36 -15.94
N GLU A 59 24.97 1.75 -15.36
CA GLU A 59 25.82 2.37 -14.35
C GLU A 59 26.14 3.78 -14.82
N ALA A 60 25.46 4.77 -14.23
CA ALA A 60 25.91 6.14 -14.33
C ALA A 60 27.33 6.14 -13.74
N PRO A 61 28.30 6.79 -14.38
CA PRO A 61 29.64 6.85 -13.82
C PRO A 61 29.54 7.39 -12.40
N VAL A 62 29.93 6.56 -11.43
CA VAL A 62 30.10 6.97 -10.04
C VAL A 62 31.08 8.13 -10.09
N ALA A 63 30.59 9.36 -9.89
CA ALA A 63 31.45 10.51 -9.70
C ALA A 63 32.41 10.17 -8.54
N PRO A 64 33.71 10.48 -8.65
CA PRO A 64 34.64 10.16 -7.58
C PRO A 64 34.14 10.80 -6.28
N VAL A 65 33.88 9.95 -5.29
CA VAL A 65 33.60 10.36 -3.92
C VAL A 65 34.78 11.25 -3.52
N ALA A 66 34.52 12.54 -3.31
CA ALA A 66 35.53 13.45 -2.77
C ALA A 66 36.04 12.83 -1.46
N PRO A 67 37.36 12.82 -1.21
CA PRO A 67 37.89 12.25 0.03
C PRO A 67 37.21 12.96 1.20
N VAL A 68 36.50 12.18 2.01
CA VAL A 68 36.00 12.62 3.30
C VAL A 68 37.19 13.19 4.05
N ALA A 69 37.15 14.51 4.29
CA ALA A 69 38.15 15.16 5.11
C ALA A 69 38.20 14.41 6.45
N SER A 70 39.40 13.99 6.83
CA SER A 70 39.69 13.20 8.02
C SER A 70 38.95 13.81 9.21
N VAL A 71 37.95 13.09 9.71
CA VAL A 71 37.34 13.41 11.01
C VAL A 71 38.47 13.30 12.04
N PRO A 72 38.81 14.38 12.76
CA PRO A 72 39.81 14.29 13.82
C PRO A 72 39.30 13.35 14.92
N ALA A 73 40.19 12.49 15.40
CA ALA A 73 39.91 11.53 16.46
C ALA A 73 39.31 12.24 17.68
N GLU A 74 38.10 11.84 18.08
CA GLU A 74 37.51 12.22 19.35
C GLU A 74 38.31 11.60 20.51
N PRO A 75 38.50 12.32 21.63
CA PRO A 75 39.25 11.82 22.77
C PRO A 75 38.47 10.75 23.53
N ASP A 76 39.19 9.67 23.89
CA ASP A 76 38.70 8.57 24.73
C ASP A 76 38.04 9.09 26.02
N LEU A 77 36.72 8.94 26.11
CA LEU A 77 35.99 9.07 27.37
C LEU A 77 35.90 7.69 28.04
N PRO A 78 36.08 7.62 29.37
CA PRO A 78 36.20 6.37 30.09
C PRO A 78 34.89 5.57 30.09
N GLU A 79 35.01 4.26 29.87
CA GLU A 79 33.94 3.27 29.98
C GLU A 79 33.26 3.35 31.36
N THR A 80 32.12 4.04 31.42
CA THR A 80 31.20 3.93 32.56
C THR A 80 30.18 2.85 32.27
N GLU A 81 30.45 1.70 32.88
CA GLU A 81 29.52 0.74 33.47
C GLU A 81 28.23 0.44 32.71
N ALA A 82 28.20 -0.79 32.18
CA ALA A 82 27.04 -1.51 31.71
C ALA A 82 25.82 -1.35 32.65
N VAL A 83 24.86 -0.54 32.21
CA VAL A 83 23.48 -0.66 32.67
C VAL A 83 22.93 -1.91 32.01
N ALA A 84 22.76 -2.96 32.81
CA ALA A 84 22.19 -4.23 32.40
C ALA A 84 20.82 -3.99 31.72
N ASP A 85 20.70 -4.46 30.48
CA ASP A 85 19.45 -4.67 29.77
C ASP A 85 18.50 -5.53 30.61
N PRO A 86 17.28 -5.07 30.93
CA PRO A 86 16.21 -5.96 31.27
C PRO A 86 15.29 -6.12 30.06
N VAL A 87 15.07 -7.39 29.70
CA VAL A 87 14.04 -7.91 28.78
C VAL A 87 14.50 -8.16 27.34
N GLU A 88 15.52 -9.00 27.20
CA GLU A 88 15.42 -10.09 26.21
C GLU A 88 14.27 -11.01 26.63
N ARG A 89 13.08 -10.78 26.07
CA ARG A 89 12.06 -11.83 26.01
C ARG A 89 12.52 -12.80 24.93
N SER A 90 13.33 -13.79 25.32
CA SER A 90 13.65 -14.93 24.49
C SER A 90 12.35 -15.51 23.94
N ALA A 91 12.11 -15.33 22.65
CA ALA A 91 11.16 -16.15 21.92
C ALA A 91 11.77 -17.55 21.91
N GLU A 92 11.28 -18.42 22.80
CA GLU A 92 11.58 -19.85 22.71
C GLU A 92 11.21 -20.34 21.30
N PRO A 93 12.06 -21.13 20.63
CA PRO A 93 11.64 -21.78 19.40
C PRO A 93 10.46 -22.68 19.73
N SER A 94 9.29 -22.34 19.19
CA SER A 94 8.03 -23.04 19.38
C SER A 94 8.25 -24.53 19.21
N ALA A 95 8.25 -25.28 20.32
CA ALA A 95 8.20 -26.72 20.26
C ALA A 95 7.00 -27.11 19.37
N PRO A 96 7.12 -28.13 18.49
CA PRO A 96 5.99 -28.57 17.70
C PRO A 96 4.86 -28.94 18.66
N LEU A 97 3.68 -28.38 18.42
CA LEU A 97 2.49 -28.65 19.23
C LEU A 97 2.32 -30.17 19.34
N THR A 98 2.22 -30.66 20.56
CA THR A 98 1.94 -32.09 20.79
C THR A 98 0.55 -32.45 20.26
N ILE A 99 0.33 -33.72 19.90
CA ILE A 99 -0.96 -34.20 19.36
C ILE A 99 -2.12 -33.84 20.31
N GLU A 100 -1.88 -33.82 21.63
CA GLU A 100 -2.88 -33.37 22.61
C GLU A 100 -3.22 -31.88 22.52
N GLN A 101 -2.23 -31.01 22.26
CA GLN A 101 -2.46 -29.58 22.04
C GLN A 101 -3.17 -29.29 20.71
N MET A 102 -2.92 -30.11 19.68
CA MET A 102 -3.67 -30.04 18.42
C MET A 102 -5.12 -30.48 18.61
N MET A 103 -5.37 -31.51 19.43
CA MET A 103 -6.72 -31.94 19.79
C MET A 103 -7.45 -30.93 20.70
N ALA A 104 -6.73 -30.15 21.52
CA ALA A 104 -7.32 -29.08 22.33
C ALA A 104 -7.84 -27.89 21.47
N LEU A 105 -7.31 -27.69 20.26
CA LEU A 105 -7.83 -26.71 19.29
C LEU A 105 -9.11 -27.19 18.57
N GLN A 106 -9.50 -28.46 18.75
CA GLN A 106 -10.74 -29.05 18.23
C GLN A 106 -11.88 -29.07 19.25
N LEU A 107 -11.69 -28.48 20.44
CA LEU A 107 -12.83 -28.12 21.27
C LEU A 107 -13.69 -27.14 20.48
N PRO A 108 -15.02 -27.34 20.40
CA PRO A 108 -15.89 -26.29 19.89
C PRO A 108 -15.61 -25.07 20.78
N PHE A 109 -15.07 -24.00 20.17
CA PHE A 109 -14.99 -22.71 20.85
C PHE A 109 -16.34 -22.53 21.55
N PRO A 110 -16.38 -22.26 22.86
CA PRO A 110 -17.63 -21.95 23.51
C PRO A 110 -18.21 -20.83 22.67
N SER A 111 -19.27 -21.13 21.92
CA SER A 111 -20.01 -20.10 21.19
C SER A 111 -20.25 -19.05 22.25
N PRO A 112 -19.81 -17.79 22.06
CA PRO A 112 -20.02 -16.80 23.08
C PRO A 112 -21.53 -16.77 23.25
N ALA A 113 -22.03 -17.41 24.31
CA ALA A 113 -23.39 -17.25 24.75
C ALA A 113 -23.49 -15.76 24.88
N ARG A 114 -24.21 -15.13 23.95
CA ARG A 114 -24.13 -13.69 23.71
C ARG A 114 -24.46 -13.05 25.04
N LEU A 115 -23.41 -12.63 25.76
CA LEU A 115 -23.59 -11.84 26.96
C LEU A 115 -24.47 -10.68 26.49
N PRO A 116 -25.52 -10.31 27.24
CA PRO A 116 -26.32 -9.17 26.86
C PRO A 116 -25.34 -8.04 26.60
N ALA A 117 -25.39 -7.47 25.39
CA ALA A 117 -24.52 -6.36 25.04
C ALA A 117 -24.70 -5.34 26.16
N ALA A 118 -23.62 -5.05 26.88
CA ALA A 118 -23.63 -3.94 27.82
C ALA A 118 -24.15 -2.73 27.03
N PRO A 119 -25.03 -1.89 27.60
CA PRO A 119 -25.54 -0.74 26.90
C PRO A 119 -24.33 0.05 26.39
N GLU A 120 -24.19 0.13 25.07
CA GLU A 120 -23.17 0.95 24.43
C GLU A 120 -23.41 2.37 24.95
N ALA A 121 -22.48 2.86 25.75
CA ALA A 121 -22.54 4.23 26.22
C ALA A 121 -22.59 5.15 24.98
N PRO A 122 -23.32 6.27 25.03
CA PRO A 122 -23.34 7.22 23.93
C PRO A 122 -21.90 7.62 23.59
N VAL A 123 -21.43 7.26 22.39
CA VAL A 123 -20.17 7.75 21.85
C VAL A 123 -20.44 9.17 21.41
N GLU A 124 -20.03 10.14 22.23
CA GLU A 124 -20.03 11.53 21.80
C GLU A 124 -19.08 11.67 20.60
N PRO A 125 -19.46 12.38 19.53
CA PRO A 125 -18.59 12.56 18.39
C PRO A 125 -17.35 13.33 18.86
N GLU A 126 -16.19 12.68 18.83
CA GLU A 126 -14.93 13.36 19.10
C GLU A 126 -14.75 14.49 18.08
N PRO A 127 -14.27 15.66 18.52
CA PRO A 127 -14.00 16.76 17.60
C PRO A 127 -13.03 16.27 16.51
N PRO A 128 -13.17 16.77 15.26
CA PRO A 128 -12.32 16.34 14.16
C PRO A 128 -10.86 16.58 14.53
N ARG A 129 -10.07 15.49 14.61
CA ARG A 129 -8.65 15.57 14.93
C ARG A 129 -7.89 16.20 13.76
N GLU A 130 -7.06 17.19 14.07
CA GLU A 130 -6.08 17.73 13.13
C GLU A 130 -4.94 16.71 12.99
N ILE A 131 -4.55 16.42 11.75
CA ILE A 131 -3.46 15.50 11.44
C ILE A 131 -2.17 16.31 11.27
N VAL A 132 -1.13 15.97 12.01
CA VAL A 132 0.18 16.63 11.90
C VAL A 132 1.12 15.75 11.07
N ILE A 133 1.54 16.25 9.91
CA ILE A 133 2.46 15.56 9.01
C ILE A 133 3.87 16.13 9.19
N LEU A 134 4.82 15.26 9.49
CA LEU A 134 6.23 15.61 9.65
C LEU A 134 6.97 15.47 8.32
N THR A 135 7.85 16.44 8.03
CA THR A 135 8.76 16.42 6.89
C THR A 135 10.08 17.12 7.24
N GLU A 136 11.08 17.11 6.36
CA GLU A 136 12.37 17.74 6.64
C GLU A 136 12.39 19.24 6.29
N GLY A 137 11.99 19.58 5.07
CA GLY A 137 11.98 20.96 4.58
C GLY A 137 13.36 21.48 4.16
N ALA A 138 14.33 20.58 3.94
CA ALA A 138 15.69 20.91 3.50
C ALA A 138 16.17 20.07 2.29
N TYR A 139 15.26 19.39 1.59
CA TYR A 139 15.57 18.48 0.49
C TYR A 139 14.77 18.78 -0.80
N PRO A 140 15.15 19.83 -1.56
CA PRO A 140 14.54 20.10 -2.86
C PRO A 140 14.81 18.97 -3.87
N PRO A 141 13.86 18.66 -4.78
CA PRO A 141 12.54 19.31 -4.97
C PRO A 141 11.42 18.69 -4.12
N PHE A 142 11.74 17.76 -3.22
CA PHE A 142 10.76 16.93 -2.53
C PHE A 142 10.12 17.63 -1.34
N ASN A 143 10.92 18.21 -0.47
CA ASN A 143 10.43 19.00 0.66
C ASN A 143 11.42 20.13 0.95
N TYR A 144 10.97 21.37 0.89
CA TYR A 144 11.84 22.53 1.10
C TYR A 144 11.02 23.72 1.58
N ARG A 145 11.70 24.75 2.08
CA ARG A 145 11.06 26.05 2.33
C ARG A 145 11.20 26.94 1.10
N ASP A 146 10.08 27.48 0.62
CA ASP A 146 10.06 28.42 -0.49
C ASP A 146 10.54 29.82 -0.06
N SER A 147 10.47 30.80 -0.97
CA SER A 147 10.88 32.19 -0.70
C SER A 147 10.01 32.89 0.36
N SER A 148 8.82 32.38 0.65
CA SER A 148 7.95 32.86 1.73
C SER A 148 8.25 32.20 3.08
N GLY A 149 9.10 31.17 3.08
CA GLY A 149 9.41 30.35 4.25
C GLY A 149 8.40 29.22 4.50
N ALA A 150 7.39 29.08 3.64
CA ALA A 150 6.40 28.01 3.70
C ALA A 150 6.99 26.68 3.21
N LEU A 151 6.51 25.57 3.77
CA LEU A 151 6.87 24.23 3.28
C LEU A 151 6.23 23.99 1.92
N SER A 152 7.05 23.57 0.97
CA SER A 152 6.71 23.28 -0.42
C SER A 152 7.52 22.09 -0.93
N GLY A 153 7.21 21.64 -2.14
CA GLY A 153 7.84 20.49 -2.79
C GLY A 153 6.90 19.31 -2.96
N PHE A 154 7.36 18.31 -3.70
CA PHE A 154 6.55 17.15 -4.10
C PHE A 154 5.87 16.44 -2.92
N ASP A 155 6.60 16.17 -1.83
CA ASP A 155 6.09 15.48 -0.65
C ASP A 155 4.96 16.31 0.01
N VAL A 156 5.15 17.62 0.11
CA VAL A 156 4.21 18.54 0.75
C VAL A 156 2.92 18.67 -0.08
N GLU A 157 3.05 18.81 -1.40
CA GLU A 157 1.90 18.89 -2.31
C GLU A 157 1.13 17.57 -2.37
N LEU A 158 1.84 16.43 -2.38
CA LEU A 158 1.23 15.10 -2.37
C LEU A 158 0.42 14.88 -1.08
N ALA A 159 1.00 15.20 0.07
CA ALA A 159 0.30 15.09 1.34
C ALA A 159 -0.91 16.03 1.43
N ARG A 160 -0.80 17.27 0.93
CA ARG A 160 -1.93 18.20 0.90
C ARG A 160 -3.07 17.68 0.03
N ALA A 161 -2.77 17.20 -1.17
CA ALA A 161 -3.76 16.61 -2.08
C ALA A 161 -4.40 15.34 -1.48
N LEU A 162 -3.63 14.53 -0.76
CA LEU A 162 -4.16 13.37 -0.04
C LEU A 162 -5.14 13.79 1.06
N CYS A 163 -4.77 14.76 1.88
CA CYS A 163 -5.62 15.29 2.95
C CYS A 163 -6.93 15.90 2.42
N GLU A 164 -6.86 16.64 1.31
CA GLU A 164 -8.05 17.14 0.61
C GLU A 164 -8.95 15.99 0.12
N LYS A 165 -8.36 14.93 -0.43
CA LYS A 165 -9.11 13.79 -0.97
C LYS A 165 -9.85 12.98 0.10
N ILE A 166 -9.30 12.91 1.30
CA ILE A 166 -9.87 12.17 2.45
C ILE A 166 -10.65 13.08 3.41
N GLU A 167 -10.84 14.35 3.06
CA GLU A 167 -11.58 15.34 3.85
C GLU A 167 -11.05 15.49 5.28
N LEU A 168 -9.71 15.42 5.46
CA LEU A 168 -9.04 15.63 6.74
C LEU A 168 -8.30 16.96 6.77
N HIS A 169 -8.32 17.61 7.94
CA HIS A 169 -7.50 18.78 8.20
C HIS A 169 -6.07 18.33 8.53
N CYS A 170 -5.11 18.73 7.71
CA CYS A 170 -3.70 18.42 7.90
C CYS A 170 -2.85 19.67 8.05
N THR A 171 -1.88 19.60 8.95
CA THR A 171 -0.81 20.58 9.13
C THR A 171 0.55 19.95 8.89
N PHE A 172 1.56 20.79 8.68
CA PHE A 172 2.91 20.34 8.39
C PHE A 172 3.89 20.90 9.43
N ALA A 173 4.79 20.04 9.92
CA ALA A 173 5.88 20.44 10.78
C ALA A 173 7.22 19.93 10.24
N ALA A 174 8.23 20.81 10.26
CA ALA A 174 9.58 20.47 9.83
C ALA A 174 10.41 19.95 11.01
N ARG A 175 11.16 18.87 10.81
CA ARG A 175 12.17 18.34 11.75
C ARG A 175 13.41 17.92 10.96
N SER A 176 14.58 17.83 11.59
CA SER A 176 15.73 17.23 10.91
C SER A 176 15.41 15.77 10.54
N TRP A 177 16.00 15.26 9.46
CA TRP A 177 15.80 13.88 9.00
C TRP A 177 15.92 12.85 10.15
N ASP A 178 17.00 12.95 10.94
CA ASP A 178 17.28 12.05 12.07
C ASP A 178 16.24 12.13 13.20
N ARG A 179 15.44 13.20 13.25
CA ARG A 179 14.40 13.42 14.27
C ARG A 179 13.00 13.03 13.80
N LEU A 180 12.77 12.73 12.52
CA LEU A 180 11.43 12.38 12.04
C LEU A 180 10.83 11.16 12.74
N VAL A 181 11.59 10.05 12.83
CA VAL A 181 11.12 8.81 13.46
C VAL A 181 10.99 8.94 14.99
N PRO A 182 11.96 9.52 15.71
CA PRO A 182 11.79 9.81 17.14
C PRO A 182 10.57 10.70 17.42
N ALA A 183 10.40 11.79 16.68
CA ALA A 183 9.27 12.71 16.84
C ALA A 183 7.91 12.02 16.59
N LEU A 184 7.83 11.13 15.60
CA LEU A 184 6.64 10.33 15.36
C LEU A 184 6.31 9.40 16.55
N ARG A 185 7.33 8.76 17.13
CA ARG A 185 7.16 7.88 18.30
C ARG A 185 6.79 8.65 19.58
N GLU A 186 7.28 9.88 19.69
CA GLU A 186 6.99 10.81 20.79
C GLU A 186 5.60 11.48 20.63
N GLY A 187 4.91 11.25 19.49
CA GLY A 187 3.58 11.78 19.23
C GLY A 187 3.57 13.24 18.78
N GLU A 188 4.71 13.77 18.32
CA GLU A 188 4.78 15.12 17.72
C GLU A 188 4.09 15.21 16.35
N GLY A 189 3.81 14.06 15.73
CA GLY A 189 3.06 13.98 14.48
C GLY A 189 2.34 12.65 14.31
N ASP A 190 1.44 12.58 13.33
CA ASP A 190 0.64 11.40 12.98
C ASP A 190 1.23 10.61 11.81
N ALA A 191 2.00 11.28 10.95
CA ALA A 191 2.59 10.67 9.76
C ALA A 191 3.90 11.39 9.39
N VAL A 192 4.76 10.70 8.63
CA VAL A 192 5.98 11.25 8.06
C VAL A 192 5.91 11.11 6.54
N ILE A 193 6.25 12.19 5.82
CA ILE A 193 6.50 12.15 4.38
C ILE A 193 7.80 12.90 4.08
N ALA A 194 8.82 12.14 3.69
CA ALA A 194 10.13 12.65 3.36
C ALA A 194 10.85 11.60 2.50
N SER A 195 11.40 12.04 1.36
CA SER A 195 12.11 11.22 0.37
C SER A 195 13.62 11.36 0.44
#